data_AF-A0A8J2XWJ9-F1
#
_entry.id   AF-A0A8J2XWJ9-F1
#
_cell.length_a   1.000
_cell.length_b   1.000
_cell.length_c   1.000
_cell.angle_alpha   90.00
_cell.angle_beta   90.00
_cell.angle_gamma   90.00
#
_symmetry.space_group_name_H-M   'P 1'
#
loop_
_entity.id
_entity.type
_entity.pdbx_description
1 polymer ?
#
loop_
_entity_poly.entity_id
_entity_poly.type
_entity_poly.pdbx_seq_one_letter_code
_entity_poly.pdbx_strand_id
1 'polypeptide(L)'
;MEKLCTSFGLTVRQLREARGWSQEVLAEKAHLNRSYVGDVERGNAVPSLVTLEKIAVAMGLKISDLLVHCEKLRGLQAVYNLNLAAIAC
;
A
#
# COMPACT_ATOMS: atom_id res chain seq x y z
N MET A 1 -10.08 8.35 9.89
CA MET A 1 -8.83 7.67 9.49
C MET A 1 -7.99 8.63 8.67
N GLU A 2 -6.68 8.65 8.85
CA GLU A 2 -5.78 9.59 8.18
C GLU A 2 -5.68 9.30 6.68
N LYS A 3 -5.89 10.33 5.83
CA LYS A 3 -5.90 10.19 4.35
C LYS A 3 -4.63 9.53 3.81
N LEU A 4 -3.49 9.76 4.44
CA LEU A 4 -2.20 9.21 4.01
C LEU A 4 -2.14 7.68 4.12
N CYS A 5 -2.61 7.09 5.23
CA CYS A 5 -2.56 5.65 5.44
C CYS A 5 -3.46 4.91 4.45
N THR A 6 -4.65 5.46 4.14
CA THR A 6 -5.54 4.88 3.13
C THR A 6 -4.93 4.91 1.74
N SER A 7 -4.37 6.05 1.31
CA SER A 7 -3.75 6.14 -0.02
C SER A 7 -2.48 5.28 -0.12
N PHE A 8 -1.70 5.20 0.96
CA PHE A 8 -0.54 4.30 1.02
C PHE A 8 -0.98 2.83 0.91
N GLY A 9 -1.98 2.41 1.68
CA GLY A 9 -2.54 1.07 1.63
C GLY A 9 -3.02 0.67 0.24
N LEU A 10 -3.76 1.56 -0.43
CA LEU A 10 -4.19 1.36 -1.82
C LEU A 10 -3.01 1.23 -2.79
N THR A 11 -1.94 2.03 -2.59
CA THR A 11 -0.72 1.94 -3.39
C THR A 11 -0.07 0.58 -3.27
N VAL A 12 0.09 0.09 -2.03
CA VAL A 12 0.65 -1.24 -1.75
C VAL A 12 -0.20 -2.32 -2.41
N ARG A 13 -1.53 -2.24 -2.27
CA ARG A 13 -2.46 -3.18 -2.90
C ARG A 13 -2.32 -3.21 -4.42
N GLN A 14 -2.33 -2.04 -5.08
CA GLN A 14 -2.22 -1.96 -6.53
C GLN A 14 -0.89 -2.51 -7.05
N LEU A 15 0.22 -2.17 -6.38
CA LEU A 15 1.55 -2.69 -6.74
C LEU A 15 1.66 -4.20 -6.52
N ARG A 16 1.00 -4.73 -5.48
CA ARG A 16 0.92 -6.17 -5.21
C ARG A 16 0.10 -6.89 -6.30
N GLU A 17 -1.09 -6.39 -6.60
CA GLU A 17 -1.99 -6.98 -7.61
C GLU A 17 -1.40 -6.92 -9.02
N ALA A 18 -0.72 -5.83 -9.38
CA ALA A 18 -0.01 -5.71 -10.66
C ALA A 18 1.11 -6.76 -10.84
N ARG A 19 1.60 -7.35 -9.74
CA ARG A 19 2.57 -8.45 -9.74
C ARG A 19 1.92 -9.84 -9.65
N GLY A 20 0.60 -9.92 -9.57
CA GLY A 20 -0.15 -11.16 -9.37
C GLY A 20 0.08 -11.79 -7.98
N TRP A 21 0.49 -11.01 -6.99
CA TRP A 21 0.81 -11.53 -5.65
C TRP A 21 -0.43 -11.56 -4.75
N SER A 22 -0.58 -12.62 -3.95
CA SER A 22 -1.49 -12.64 -2.80
C SER A 22 -0.92 -11.82 -1.63
N GLN A 23 -1.75 -11.50 -0.64
CA GLN A 23 -1.28 -10.84 0.58
C GLN A 23 -0.25 -11.70 1.32
N GLU A 24 -0.43 -13.03 1.32
CA GLU A 24 0.53 -14.00 1.85
C GLU A 24 1.89 -13.88 1.16
N VAL A 25 1.93 -13.77 -0.17
CA VAL A 25 3.19 -13.64 -0.92
C VAL A 25 3.92 -12.33 -0.58
N LEU A 26 3.19 -11.21 -0.48
CA LEU A 26 3.82 -9.94 -0.08
C LEU A 26 4.32 -10.00 1.38
N ALA A 27 3.53 -10.58 2.28
CA ALA A 27 3.89 -10.72 3.68
C ALA A 27 5.16 -11.55 3.87
N GLU A 28 5.27 -12.68 3.17
CA GLU A 28 6.45 -13.53 3.16
C GLU A 28 7.69 -12.76 2.67
N LYS A 29 7.59 -12.12 1.50
CA LYS A 29 8.70 -11.35 0.90
C LYS A 29 9.14 -10.16 1.74
N ALA A 30 8.21 -9.52 2.46
CA ALA A 30 8.49 -8.37 3.31
C ALA A 30 8.86 -8.76 4.75
N HIS A 31 8.85 -10.05 5.10
CA HIS A 31 9.00 -10.53 6.48
C HIS A 31 8.03 -9.82 7.45
N LEU A 32 6.75 -9.82 7.08
CA LEU A 32 5.63 -9.24 7.81
C LEU A 32 4.54 -10.29 8.07
N ASN A 33 3.65 -10.02 9.02
CA ASN A 33 2.46 -10.83 9.20
C ASN A 33 1.45 -10.52 8.07
N ARG A 34 0.84 -11.55 7.50
CA ARG A 34 -0.21 -11.40 6.50
C ARG A 34 -1.40 -10.55 6.96
N SER A 35 -1.89 -10.74 8.19
CA SER A 35 -2.99 -9.92 8.72
C SER A 35 -2.61 -8.45 8.75
N TYR A 36 -1.37 -8.15 9.15
CA TYR A 36 -0.83 -6.81 9.17
C TYR A 36 -0.68 -6.20 7.77
N VAL A 37 -0.25 -6.97 6.76
CA VAL A 37 -0.29 -6.53 5.36
C VAL A 37 -1.71 -6.17 4.94
N GLY A 38 -2.70 -6.98 5.31
CA GLY A 38 -4.11 -6.66 5.06
C GLY A 38 -4.58 -5.38 5.76
N ASP A 39 -4.14 -5.13 7.00
CA ASP A 39 -4.46 -3.89 7.73
C ASP A 39 -3.79 -2.67 7.09
N VAL A 40 -2.55 -2.80 6.61
CA VAL A 40 -1.88 -1.75 5.84
C VAL A 40 -2.65 -1.44 4.57
N GLU A 41 -3.04 -2.45 3.78
CA GLU A 41 -3.76 -2.26 2.51
C GLU A 41 -5.13 -1.60 2.69
N ARG A 42 -5.82 -1.87 3.81
CA ARG A 42 -7.08 -1.21 4.15
C ARG A 42 -6.90 0.19 4.78
N GLY A 43 -5.67 0.59 5.09
CA GLY A 43 -5.39 1.84 5.81
C GLY A 43 -5.77 1.80 7.30
N ASN A 44 -5.91 0.60 7.88
CA ASN A 44 -6.20 0.38 9.30
C ASN A 44 -4.94 0.42 10.18
N ALA A 45 -3.76 0.37 9.58
CA ALA A 45 -2.48 0.45 10.27
C ALA A 45 -1.72 1.73 9.88
N VAL A 46 -0.92 2.24 10.82
CA VAL A 46 0.10 3.27 10.56
C VAL A 46 1.47 2.56 10.47
N PRO A 47 1.95 2.25 9.26
CA PRO A 47 3.23 1.55 9.11
C PRO A 47 4.41 2.47 9.47
N SER A 48 5.39 1.91 10.18
CA SER A 48 6.65 2.61 10.49
C SER A 48 7.53 2.74 9.25
N LEU A 49 8.56 3.61 9.31
CA LEU A 49 9.52 3.74 8.22
C LEU A 49 10.24 2.40 7.89
N VAL A 50 10.48 1.57 8.91
CA VAL A 50 11.05 0.22 8.74
C VAL A 50 10.07 -0.69 7.99
N THR A 51 8.77 -0.60 8.27
CA THR A 51 7.75 -1.33 7.51
C THR A 51 7.71 -0.87 6.05
N LEU A 52 7.82 0.45 5.80
CA LEU A 52 7.90 0.99 4.44
C LEU A 52 9.11 0.43 3.69
N GLU A 53 10.27 0.38 4.34
CA GLU A 53 11.49 -0.20 3.77
C GLU A 53 11.29 -1.67 3.40
N LYS A 54 10.76 -2.48 4.32
CA LYS A 54 10.48 -3.90 4.07
C LYS A 54 9.56 -4.12 2.87
N ILE A 55 8.48 -3.35 2.77
CA ILE A 55 7.54 -3.43 1.63
C ILE A 55 8.22 -3.00 0.33
N ALA A 56 8.98 -1.90 0.35
CA ALA A 56 9.68 -1.41 -0.83
C ALA A 56 10.72 -2.42 -1.33
N VAL A 57 11.55 -2.98 -0.43
CA VAL A 57 12.54 -4.01 -0.75
C VAL A 57 11.87 -5.27 -1.30
N ALA A 58 10.78 -5.74 -0.67
CA ALA A 58 10.02 -6.88 -1.16
C ALA A 58 9.49 -6.69 -2.60
N MET A 59 9.18 -5.44 -2.97
CA MET A 59 8.70 -5.07 -4.30
C MET A 59 9.82 -4.71 -5.30
N GLY A 60 11.09 -4.71 -4.87
CA GLY A 60 12.23 -4.28 -5.69
C GLY A 60 12.26 -2.77 -5.96
N LEU A 61 11.75 -1.96 -5.04
CA LEU A 61 11.59 -0.52 -5.17
C LEU A 61 12.38 0.23 -4.09
N LYS A 62 12.69 1.51 -4.35
CA LYS A 62 13.08 2.43 -3.27
C LYS A 62 11.84 2.90 -2.52
N ILE A 63 11.99 3.29 -1.25
CA ILE A 63 10.91 3.90 -0.47
C ILE A 63 10.35 5.14 -1.18
N SER A 64 11.22 5.94 -1.80
CA SER A 64 10.82 7.12 -2.59
C SER A 64 9.87 6.77 -3.73
N ASP A 65 10.11 5.64 -4.43
CA ASP A 65 9.27 5.23 -5.56
C ASP A 65 7.88 4.84 -5.05
N LEU A 66 7.81 4.12 -3.93
CA LEU A 66 6.55 3.76 -3.28
C LEU A 66 5.74 5.00 -2.87
N LEU A 67 6.40 6.00 -2.29
CA LEU A 67 5.76 7.26 -1.90
C LEU A 67 5.34 8.10 -3.11
N VAL A 68 6.10 8.11 -4.20
CA VAL A 68 5.71 8.78 -5.46
C VAL A 68 4.43 8.17 -6.03
N HIS A 69 4.27 6.84 -5.97
CA HIS A 69 3.01 6.20 -6.41
C HIS A 69 1.84 6.61 -5.50
N CYS A 70 2.07 6.69 -4.19
CA CYS A 70 1.07 7.14 -3.22
C CYS A 70 0.61 8.59 -3.49
N GLU A 71 1.54 9.51 -3.67
CA GLU A 71 1.21 10.92 -3.95
C GLU A 71 0.51 11.11 -5.29
N LYS A 72 0.87 10.32 -6.33
CA LYS A 72 0.13 10.31 -7.60
C LYS A 72 -1.33 9.90 -7.40
N LEU A 73 -1.59 8.83 -6.65
CA LEU A 73 -2.95 8.40 -6.35
C LEU A 73 -3.73 9.44 -5.54
N ARG A 74 -3.09 10.09 -4.57
CA ARG A 74 -3.70 11.19 -3.81
C ARG A 74 -4.08 12.36 -4.71
N GLY A 75 -3.21 12.73 -5.66
CA GLY A 75 -3.49 13.76 -6.64
C GLY A 75 -4.70 13.42 -7.53
N LEU A 76 -4.78 12.17 -8.01
CA LEU A 76 -5.93 11.71 -8.80
C LEU A 76 -7.22 11.71 -7.96
N GLN A 77 -7.19 11.24 -6.71
CA GLN A 77 -8.34 11.26 -5.82
C GLN A 77 -8.87 12.68 -5.57
N ALA A 78 -7.97 13.66 -5.41
CA ALA A 78 -8.33 15.06 -5.23
C ALA A 78 -8.98 15.68 -6.47
N VAL A 79 -8.52 15.30 -7.67
CA VAL A 79 -9.06 15.82 -8.94
C VAL A 79 -10.44 15.23 -9.27
N TYR A 80 -10.64 13.93 -9.02
CA TYR A 80 -11.84 13.23 -9.47
C TYR A 80 -12.93 13.04 -8.39
N ASN A 81 -12.73 13.50 -7.15
CA ASN A 81 -13.62 13.22 -6.01
C ASN A 81 -13.96 11.72 -5.85
N LEU A 82 -13.05 10.83 -6.25
CA LEU A 82 -13.29 9.39 -6.25
C LEU A 82 -13.16 8.83 -4.83
N ASN A 83 -14.23 8.22 -4.32
CA ASN A 83 -14.17 7.40 -3.12
C ASN A 83 -13.84 5.95 -3.50
N LEU A 84 -12.54 5.64 -3.59
CA LEU A 84 -12.05 4.30 -3.95
C LEU A 84 -12.15 3.28 -2.81
N ALA A 85 -12.79 3.62 -1.67
CA ALA A 85 -13.12 2.65 -0.63
C ALA A 85 -13.99 1.48 -1.15
N ALA A 86 -14.63 1.63 -2.31
CA ALA A 86 -15.53 0.65 -2.91
C ALA A 86 -14.85 -0.45 -3.78
N ILE A 87 -13.51 -0.44 -3.94
CA ILE A 87 -12.79 -1.52 -4.66
C ILE A 87 -12.35 -2.64 -3.70
N ALA A 88 -12.80 -2.56 -2.44
CA ALA A 88 -12.53 -3.55 -1.41
C ALA A 88 -13.58 -4.68 -1.39
N CYS A 89 -13.59 -5.51 -2.44
CA CYS A 89 -14.06 -6.90 -2.37
C CYS A 89 -13.00 -7.79 -3.03
#